data_AF-A0A966UKQ4-F1
#
_entry.id   AF-A0A966UKQ4-F1
#
_cell.length_a   1.000
_cell.length_b   1.000
_cell.length_c   1.000
_cell.angle_alpha   90.00
_cell.angle_beta   90.00
_cell.angle_gamma   90.00
#
_symmetry.space_group_name_H-M   'P 1'
#
loop_
_entity.id
_entity.type
_entity.pdbx_description
1 polymer ?
#
loop_
_entity_poly.entity_id
_entity_poly.type
_entity_poly.pdbx_seq_one_letter_code
_entity_poly.pdbx_strand_id
1 'polypeptide(L)'
;MRKLLSEFKDFINKGNLLAIAIGFVVGGAFSALVSALVENIIMPLVAIPFGKPQFDDVLILHLNDAEIRFGAFLTVAVTFVSIAFVLFLMLKAYNKATGTPAEAPPSEMAVLVAIRDELRAIREQNETK
;
A
#
# COMPACT_ATOMS: atom_id res chain seq x y z
N MET A 1 -25.03 -18.52 23.04
CA MET A 1 -23.77 -18.68 22.29
C MET A 1 -23.96 -19.20 20.86
N ARG A 2 -24.66 -20.33 20.62
CA ARG A 2 -24.86 -20.84 19.23
C ARG A 2 -25.55 -19.85 18.27
N LYS A 3 -26.51 -19.06 18.78
CA LYS A 3 -27.25 -18.05 18.00
C LYS A 3 -26.39 -16.86 17.54
N LEU A 4 -25.48 -16.39 18.40
CA LEU A 4 -24.52 -15.33 18.02
C LEU A 4 -23.46 -15.86 17.04
N LEU A 5 -23.01 -17.10 17.18
CA LEU A 5 -22.09 -17.72 16.23
C LEU A 5 -22.72 -17.91 14.84
N SER A 6 -24.01 -18.26 14.77
CA SER A 6 -24.71 -18.31 13.49
C SER A 6 -24.91 -16.92 12.89
N GLU A 7 -25.35 -15.93 13.69
CA GLU A 7 -25.51 -14.54 13.23
C GLU A 7 -24.18 -13.92 12.77
N PHE A 8 -23.08 -14.26 13.45
CA PHE A 8 -21.72 -13.84 13.06
C PHE A 8 -21.25 -14.53 11.78
N LYS A 9 -21.50 -15.83 11.62
CA LYS A 9 -21.19 -16.55 10.37
C LYS A 9 -21.98 -15.95 9.21
N ASP A 10 -23.27 -15.68 9.42
CA ASP A 10 -24.14 -15.07 8.42
C ASP A 10 -23.70 -13.63 8.10
N PHE A 11 -23.15 -12.89 9.07
CA PHE A 11 -22.57 -11.57 8.86
C PHE A 11 -21.28 -11.60 8.04
N ILE A 12 -20.33 -12.50 8.34
CA ILE A 12 -19.09 -12.63 7.54
C ILE A 12 -19.40 -13.12 6.12
N ASN A 13 -20.41 -13.98 5.98
CA ASN A 13 -20.86 -14.48 4.68
C ASN A 13 -21.68 -13.45 3.89
N LYS A 14 -22.09 -12.33 4.49
CA LYS A 14 -22.78 -11.25 3.75
C LYS A 14 -21.74 -10.44 2.97
N GLY A 15 -21.72 -10.63 1.65
CA GLY A 15 -20.88 -9.85 0.74
C GLY A 15 -19.40 -10.21 0.81
N ASN A 16 -18.54 -9.26 0.43
CA ASN A 16 -17.09 -9.45 0.32
C ASN A 16 -16.29 -9.03 1.58
N LEU A 17 -16.91 -9.07 2.78
CA LEU A 17 -16.27 -8.59 4.01
C LEU A 17 -14.99 -9.35 4.35
N LEU A 18 -14.95 -10.66 4.09
CA LEU A 18 -13.77 -11.48 4.38
C LEU A 18 -12.56 -11.03 3.55
N ALA A 19 -12.72 -10.78 2.25
CA ALA A 19 -11.61 -10.33 1.42
C ALA A 19 -11.16 -8.90 1.79
N ILE A 20 -12.11 -8.03 2.15
CA ILE A 20 -11.79 -6.68 2.64
C ILE A 20 -10.98 -6.76 3.94
N ALA A 21 -11.39 -7.63 4.88
CA ALA A 21 -10.68 -7.82 6.14
C ALA A 21 -9.27 -8.37 5.94
N ILE A 22 -9.11 -9.37 5.06
CA ILE A 22 -7.79 -9.92 4.70
C ILE A 22 -6.93 -8.83 4.05
N GLY A 23 -7.48 -8.06 3.11
CA GLY A 23 -6.78 -6.97 2.45
C GLY A 23 -6.29 -5.90 3.43
N PHE A 24 -7.11 -5.54 4.42
CA PHE A 24 -6.73 -4.59 5.47
C PHE A 24 -5.58 -5.13 6.36
N VAL A 25 -5.67 -6.39 6.80
CA VAL A 25 -4.64 -7.01 7.65
C VAL A 25 -3.32 -7.16 6.90
N VAL A 26 -3.36 -7.66 5.66
CA VAL A 26 -2.17 -7.81 4.81
C VAL A 26 -1.59 -6.44 4.45
N GLY A 27 -2.43 -5.45 4.13
CA GLY A 27 -1.99 -4.08 3.85
C GLY A 27 -1.30 -3.43 5.04
N GLY A 28 -1.86 -3.59 6.24
CA GLY A 28 -1.25 -3.10 7.48
C GLY A 28 0.10 -3.76 7.78
N ALA A 29 0.18 -5.08 7.67
CA ALA A 29 1.43 -5.83 7.86
C ALA A 29 2.50 -5.46 6.82
N PHE A 30 2.11 -5.30 5.56
CA PHE A 30 2.99 -4.88 4.49
C PHE A 30 3.51 -3.44 4.71
N SER A 31 2.64 -2.51 5.11
CA SER A 31 3.04 -1.15 5.46
C SER A 31 4.07 -1.16 6.60
N ALA A 32 3.83 -1.95 7.64
CA ALA A 32 4.76 -2.06 8.77
C ALA A 32 6.12 -2.62 8.35
N LEU A 33 6.16 -3.61 7.45
CA LEU A 33 7.40 -4.17 6.90
C LEU A 33 8.20 -3.10 6.15
N VAL A 34 7.54 -2.32 5.30
CA VAL A 34 8.18 -1.25 4.53
C VAL A 34 8.68 -0.13 5.45
N SER A 35 7.86 0.30 6.42
CA SER A 35 8.28 1.27 7.43
C SER A 35 9.52 0.80 8.18
N ALA A 36 9.54 -0.47 8.63
CA ALA A 36 10.69 -1.03 9.33
C ALA A 36 11.96 -1.05 8.48
N LEU A 37 11.87 -1.36 7.18
CA LEU A 37 12.99 -1.30 6.25
C LEU A 37 13.51 0.14 6.10
N VAL A 38 12.60 1.11 5.99
CA VAL A 38 13.00 2.51 5.80
C VAL A 38 13.62 3.07 7.08
N GLU A 39 12.95 2.93 8.22
CA GLU A 39 13.37 3.53 9.48
C GLU A 39 14.64 2.89 10.02
N ASN A 40 14.80 1.57 9.91
CA ASN A 40 15.92 0.86 10.54
C ASN A 40 17.11 0.62 9.61
N ILE A 41 16.93 0.73 8.29
CA ILE A 41 18.01 0.43 7.32
C ILE A 41 18.26 1.65 6.43
N ILE A 42 17.25 2.20 5.76
CA ILE A 42 17.46 3.29 4.80
C ILE A 42 17.82 4.61 5.50
N MET A 43 17.07 5.00 6.54
CA MET A 43 17.30 6.25 7.27
C MET A 43 18.70 6.33 7.87
N PRO A 44 19.22 5.30 8.57
CA PRO A 44 20.62 5.30 9.01
C PRO A 44 21.62 5.48 7.87
N LEU A 45 21.40 4.86 6.71
CA LEU A 45 22.29 5.01 5.55
C LEU A 45 22.27 6.42 4.95
N VAL A 46 21.08 7.03 4.86
CA VAL A 46 20.92 8.42 4.40
C VAL A 46 21.50 9.42 5.40
N ALA A 47 21.47 9.07 6.69
CA ALA A 47 21.97 9.87 7.80
C ALA A 47 23.51 9.87 7.96
N ILE A 48 24.22 8.85 7.45
CA ILE A 48 25.70 8.76 7.51
C ILE A 48 26.41 10.07 7.14
N PRO A 49 26.14 10.70 5.98
CA PRO A 49 26.80 11.95 5.60
C PRO A 49 26.48 13.14 6.52
N PHE A 50 25.41 13.09 7.31
CA PHE A 50 24.99 14.15 8.22
C PHE A 50 25.40 13.91 9.68
N GLY A 51 25.98 12.75 9.99
CA GLY A 51 26.52 12.42 11.32
C GLY A 51 25.48 12.22 12.42
N LYS A 52 24.18 12.35 12.13
CA LYS A 52 23.06 12.10 13.06
C LYS A 52 22.02 11.20 12.40
N PRO A 53 21.48 10.18 13.10
CA PRO A 53 20.45 9.27 12.57
C PRO A 53 19.15 9.95 12.13
N GLN A 54 18.86 11.13 12.70
CA GLN A 54 17.64 11.90 12.49
C GLN A 54 17.96 13.39 12.53
N PHE A 55 17.17 14.17 11.79
CA PHE A 55 17.36 15.62 11.67
C PHE A 55 16.59 16.41 12.72
N ASP A 56 15.93 15.75 13.67
CA ASP A 56 15.00 16.34 14.64
C ASP A 56 15.55 17.54 15.42
N ASP A 57 16.85 17.50 15.71
CA ASP A 57 17.55 18.53 16.47
C ASP A 57 18.38 19.47 15.59
N VAL A 58 18.21 19.38 14.27
CA VAL A 58 18.79 20.29 13.29
C VAL A 58 17.78 21.42 13.08
N LEU A 59 18.20 22.68 13.24
CA LEU A 59 17.35 23.86 13.03
C LEU A 59 16.13 23.94 13.98
N ILE A 60 16.40 24.17 15.26
CA ILE A 60 15.37 24.56 16.25
C ILE A 60 15.38 26.10 16.35
N LEU A 61 14.28 26.74 15.95
CA LEU A 61 14.08 28.17 16.18
C LEU A 61 13.32 28.37 17.49
N HIS A 62 13.91 29.17 18.39
CA HIS A 62 13.27 29.56 19.63
C HIS A 62 12.69 30.97 19.44
N LEU A 63 11.36 31.10 19.44
CA LEU A 63 10.66 32.38 19.42
C LEU A 63 9.87 32.51 20.73
N ASN A 64 10.36 33.34 21.66
CA ASN A 64 9.84 33.42 23.03
C ASN A 64 9.75 32.02 23.67
N ASP A 65 8.55 31.57 24.05
CA ASP A 65 8.26 30.25 24.63
C ASP A 65 7.92 29.17 23.58
N ALA A 66 7.99 29.49 22.28
CA ALA A 66 7.69 28.56 21.21
C ALA A 66 8.96 27.98 20.58
N GLU A 67 9.05 26.64 20.56
CA GLU A 67 10.09 25.89 19.84
C GLU A 67 9.56 25.43 18.48
N ILE A 68 10.10 25.98 17.39
CA ILE A 68 9.79 25.54 16.03
C ILE A 68 10.89 24.58 15.56
N ARG A 69 10.58 23.28 15.53
CA ARG A 69 11.50 22.20 15.19
C ARG A 69 11.44 21.86 13.69
N PHE A 70 12.09 22.68 12.85
CA PHE A 70 12.16 22.41 11.40
C PHE A 70 12.87 21.10 11.08
N GLY A 71 13.82 20.70 11.91
CA GLY A 71 14.49 19.41 11.84
C GLY A 71 13.57 18.21 11.87
N ALA A 72 12.60 18.21 12.78
CA ALA A 72 11.64 17.11 12.91
C ALA A 72 10.75 17.00 11.67
N PHE A 73 10.35 18.14 11.10
CA PHE A 73 9.63 18.15 9.82
C PHE A 73 10.48 17.59 8.68
N LEU A 74 11.77 17.97 8.61
CA LEU A 74 12.69 17.47 7.60
C LEU A 74 12.88 15.94 7.72
N THR A 75 13.00 15.40 8.93
CA THR A 75 13.04 13.95 9.18
C THR A 75 11.82 13.28 8.58
N VAL A 76 10.61 13.76 8.88
CA VAL A 76 9.37 13.19 8.35
C VAL A 76 9.30 13.28 6.82
N ALA A 77 9.72 14.41 6.24
CA ALA A 77 9.75 14.59 4.80
C ALA A 77 10.70 13.59 4.10
N VAL A 78 11.90 13.41 4.64
CA VAL A 78 12.90 12.45 4.11
C VAL A 78 12.40 11.02 4.27
N THR A 79 11.81 10.66 5.42
CA THR A 79 11.21 9.34 5.65
C THR A 79 10.08 9.07 4.65
N PHE A 80 9.19 10.03 4.41
CA PHE A 80 8.10 9.89 3.45
C PHE A 80 8.60 9.62 2.02
N VAL A 81 9.58 10.40 1.55
CA VAL A 81 10.20 10.19 0.23
C VAL A 81 10.89 8.83 0.17
N SER A 82 11.54 8.40 1.25
CA SER A 82 12.22 7.11 1.33
C SER A 82 11.23 5.94 1.28
N ILE A 83 10.09 6.02 1.98
CA ILE A 83 9.01 5.02 1.88
C ILE A 83 8.48 4.92 0.46
N ALA A 84 8.17 6.05 -0.18
CA ALA A 84 7.72 6.07 -1.57
C ALA A 84 8.75 5.45 -2.51
N PHE A 85 10.04 5.74 -2.31
CA PHE A 85 11.12 5.19 -3.10
C PHE A 85 11.29 3.68 -2.92
N VAL A 86 11.24 3.18 -1.68
CA VAL A 86 11.33 1.75 -1.39
C VAL A 86 10.13 0.99 -1.95
N LEU A 87 8.91 1.51 -1.79
CA LEU A 87 7.71 0.94 -2.41
C LEU A 87 7.85 0.86 -3.93
N PHE A 88 8.34 1.92 -4.56
CA PHE A 88 8.62 1.94 -5.99
C PHE A 88 9.64 0.88 -6.39
N LEU A 89 10.74 0.73 -5.66
CA LEU A 89 11.74 -0.31 -5.92
C LEU A 89 11.16 -1.72 -5.75
N MET A 90 10.35 -1.97 -4.72
CA MET A 90 9.69 -3.26 -4.52
C MET A 90 8.71 -3.58 -5.66
N LEU A 91 7.85 -2.61 -6.05
CA LEU A 91 6.93 -2.79 -7.18
C LEU A 91 7.68 -3.03 -8.49
N LYS A 92 8.76 -2.28 -8.73
CA LYS A 92 9.60 -2.44 -9.93
C LYS A 92 10.29 -3.80 -9.95
N ALA A 93 10.83 -4.25 -8.81
CA ALA A 93 11.45 -5.57 -8.68
C ALA A 93 10.42 -6.69 -8.92
N TYR A 94 9.22 -6.54 -8.36
CA TYR A 94 8.11 -7.46 -8.59
C TYR A 94 7.71 -7.51 -10.07
N ASN A 95 7.40 -6.37 -10.69
CA ASN A 95 7.02 -6.28 -12.10
C ASN A 95 8.12 -6.84 -13.04
N LYS A 96 9.40 -6.65 -12.68
CA LYS A 96 10.52 -7.21 -13.44
C LYS A 96 10.61 -8.74 -13.30
N ALA A 97 10.30 -9.28 -12.12
CA ALA A 97 10.36 -10.71 -11.85
C ALA A 97 9.17 -11.48 -12.43
N THR A 98 7.97 -10.86 -12.46
CA THR A 98 6.75 -11.49 -12.96
C THR A 98 6.48 -11.23 -14.43
N GLY A 99 7.10 -10.21 -15.04
CA GLY A 99 6.88 -9.84 -16.45
C GLY A 99 5.48 -9.27 -16.75
N THR A 100 4.59 -9.29 -15.78
CA THR A 100 3.24 -8.73 -15.84
C THR A 100 3.23 -7.40 -15.08
N PRO A 101 2.73 -6.30 -15.67
CA PRO A 101 2.40 -5.11 -14.87
C PRO A 101 1.54 -5.55 -13.69
N ALA A 102 1.81 -5.08 -12.47
CA ALA A 102 0.96 -5.35 -11.32
C ALA A 102 -0.49 -4.93 -11.62
N GLU A 103 -1.28 -5.88 -12.10
CA GLU A 103 -2.67 -5.70 -12.42
C GLU A 103 -3.39 -5.73 -11.07
N ALA A 104 -3.97 -4.61 -10.67
CA ALA A 104 -4.91 -4.61 -9.56
C ALA A 104 -5.91 -5.75 -9.83
N PRO A 105 -6.25 -6.60 -8.83
CA PRO A 105 -7.16 -7.71 -9.06
C PRO A 105 -8.36 -7.16 -9.82
N PRO A 106 -8.69 -7.73 -11.00
CA PRO A 106 -9.72 -7.16 -11.85
C PRO A 106 -10.96 -7.04 -10.99
N SER A 107 -11.47 -5.80 -10.87
CA SER A 107 -12.70 -5.58 -10.14
C SER A 107 -13.77 -6.50 -10.74
N GLU A 108 -14.74 -6.94 -9.95
CA GLU A 108 -15.84 -7.78 -10.48
C GLU A 108 -16.46 -7.13 -11.73
N MET A 109 -16.53 -5.80 -11.76
CA MET A 109 -16.93 -5.03 -12.94
C MET A 109 -16.02 -5.23 -14.15
N ALA A 110 -14.69 -5.24 -13.98
CA ALA A 110 -13.75 -5.50 -15.07
C ALA A 110 -13.92 -6.91 -15.65
N VAL A 111 -14.14 -7.92 -14.80
CA VAL A 111 -14.43 -9.29 -15.24
C VAL A 111 -15.76 -9.36 -15.99
N LEU A 112 -16.81 -8.71 -15.48
CA LEU A 112 -18.11 -8.68 -16.14
C LEU A 112 -18.07 -7.95 -17.49
N VAL A 113 -17.26 -6.90 -17.62
CA VAL A 113 -17.03 -6.20 -18.90
C VAL A 113 -16.31 -7.12 -19.88
N ALA A 114 -15.26 -7.82 -19.46
CA ALA A 114 -14.55 -8.78 -20.31
C ALA A 114 -15.50 -9.89 -20.83
N ILE A 115 -16.31 -10.49 -19.94
CA ILE A 115 -17.30 -11.50 -20.32
C ILE A 115 -18.33 -10.93 -21.31
N ARG A 116 -18.84 -9.71 -21.09
CA ARG A 116 -19.81 -9.06 -22.00
C ARG A 116 -19.21 -8.90 -23.40
N ASP A 117 -17.98 -8.44 -23.48
CA ASP A 117 -17.32 -8.15 -24.75
C ASP A 117 -17.02 -9.45 -25.51
N GLU A 118 -16.63 -10.51 -24.80
CA GLU A 118 -16.43 -11.84 -25.36
C GLU A 118 -17.75 -12.49 -25.86
N LEU A 119 -18.86 -12.31 -25.14
CA LEU A 119 -20.19 -12.75 -25.58
C LEU A 119 -20.68 -12.00 -26.83
N ARG A 120 -20.38 -10.70 -26.96
CA ARG A 120 -20.68 -9.94 -28.18
C ARG A 120 -19.91 -10.47 -29.37
N ALA A 121 -18.61 -10.74 -29.20
CA ALA A 121 -17.79 -11.31 -30.25
C ALA A 121 -18.31 -12.68 -30.73
N ILE A 122 -18.73 -13.55 -29.80
CA ILE A 122 -19.35 -14.85 -30.14
C ILE A 122 -20.66 -14.65 -30.91
N ARG A 123 -21.48 -13.66 -30.51
CA ARG A 123 -22.74 -13.37 -31.19
C ARG A 123 -22.53 -12.90 -32.63
N GLU A 124 -21.57 -12.00 -32.84
CA GLU A 124 -21.21 -11.52 -34.19
C GLU A 124 -20.68 -12.65 -35.09
N GLN A 125 -19.93 -13.60 -34.53
CA GLN A 125 -19.47 -14.81 -35.23
C GLN A 125 -20.61 -15.77 -35.60
N ASN A 126 -21.70 -15.79 -34.83
CA ASN A 126 -22.87 -16.62 -35.11
C ASN A 126 -23.85 -15.95 -36.08
N GLU A 127 -23.88 -14.61 -36.17
CA GLU A 127 -24.71 -13.86 -37.13
C GLU A 127 -24.09 -13.82 -38.55
N THR A 128 -22.81 -14.16 -38.69
CA THR A 128 -22.08 -14.23 -39.97
C THR A 128 -21.98 -15.63 -40.58
N LYS A 129 -22.57 -16.65 -39.94
CA LYS A 129 -22.71 -18.02 -40.45
C LYS A 129 -24.15 -18.31 -40.85
#